data_AF-A0A7H1J665-F1
#
_entry.id   AF-A0A7H1J665-F1
#
_cell.length_a   1.000
_cell.length_b   1.000
_cell.length_c   1.000
_cell.angle_alpha   90.00
_cell.angle_beta   90.00
_cell.angle_gamma   90.00
#
_symmetry.space_group_name_H-M   'P 1'
#
loop_
_entity.id
_entity.type
_entity.pdbx_description
1 polymer ?
#
loop_
_entity_poly.entity_id
_entity_poly.type
_entity_poly.pdbx_seq_one_letter_code
_entity_poly.pdbx_strand_id
1 'polypeptide(L)'
;MKFRIIWIDDSTTWVNSVSDSLVEAFEGVKFTPVIQKFGVIDDSAKEAINNNYLDLLIIDCNLPGVNGNDFIDELRANKCFSHIIFYSQDASNLKLVKQDDHFSHVTPRDNFPDLIEQVADQAYRKYNHPSFMRGLLLSEFIDLESLLDDLISQCFKNESSYFRETIINKGGESFSLGTKLKFVARLVKDSKAMNEEIRASLDNIGFTSSGFSDKIIKRRNILAHAHPLYDNDTGKITLKSAFDDVDFTGDWFFETRSYIHDYKNKVKRLISSDLFIIVNP
;
A
#
# COMPACT_ATOMS: atom_id res chain seq x y z
N MET A 1 -8.23 -9.82 11.71
CA MET A 1 -7.49 -8.83 10.91
C MET A 1 -8.32 -8.50 9.68
N LYS A 2 -8.61 -7.23 9.45
CA LYS A 2 -9.29 -6.83 8.21
C LYS A 2 -8.40 -7.10 7.00
N PHE A 3 -8.99 -7.58 5.90
CA PHE A 3 -8.26 -8.02 4.70
C PHE A 3 -8.93 -7.39 3.47
N ARG A 4 -8.24 -6.47 2.81
CA ARG A 4 -8.85 -5.66 1.74
C ARG A 4 -8.74 -6.35 0.39
N ILE A 5 -9.91 -6.56 -0.22
CA ILE A 5 -10.06 -7.27 -1.49
C ILE A 5 -10.68 -6.32 -2.53
N ILE A 6 -10.05 -6.21 -3.69
CA ILE A 6 -10.66 -5.58 -4.87
C ILE A 6 -10.97 -6.68 -5.88
N TRP A 7 -12.21 -6.70 -6.37
CA TRP A 7 -12.67 -7.67 -7.35
C TRP A 7 -13.19 -6.93 -8.59
N ILE A 8 -12.60 -7.20 -9.75
CA ILE A 8 -13.00 -6.64 -11.04
C ILE A 8 -13.51 -7.73 -11.97
N ASP A 9 -14.80 -7.71 -12.28
CA ASP A 9 -15.50 -8.63 -13.20
C ASP A 9 -16.82 -7.97 -13.65
N ASP A 10 -17.07 -7.95 -14.96
CA ASP A 10 -18.27 -7.37 -15.57
C ASP A 10 -19.55 -8.20 -15.32
N SER A 11 -19.38 -9.49 -15.04
CA SER A 11 -20.44 -10.43 -14.70
C SER A 11 -20.78 -10.41 -13.20
N THR A 12 -21.63 -9.44 -12.82
CA THR A 12 -22.18 -9.32 -11.45
C THR A 12 -22.86 -10.60 -10.93
N THR A 13 -23.53 -11.36 -11.81
CA THR A 13 -24.19 -12.62 -11.43
C THR A 13 -23.19 -13.66 -10.96
N TRP A 14 -22.10 -13.85 -11.71
CA TRP A 14 -21.03 -14.76 -11.33
C TRP A 14 -20.39 -14.33 -10.00
N VAL A 15 -19.96 -13.07 -9.90
CA VAL A 15 -19.34 -12.53 -8.68
C VAL A 15 -20.21 -12.77 -7.46
N ASN A 16 -21.52 -12.54 -7.56
CA ASN A 16 -22.43 -12.75 -6.44
C ASN A 16 -22.60 -14.23 -6.09
N SER A 17 -22.57 -15.14 -7.08
CA SER A 17 -22.70 -16.58 -6.84
C SER A 17 -21.52 -17.20 -6.06
N VAL A 18 -20.32 -16.63 -6.20
CA VAL A 18 -19.10 -17.12 -5.53
C VAL A 18 -18.59 -16.18 -4.43
N SER A 19 -19.28 -15.06 -4.18
CA SER A 19 -18.91 -14.08 -3.16
C SER A 19 -18.92 -14.69 -1.76
N ASP A 20 -19.89 -15.56 -1.47
CA ASP A 20 -20.04 -16.18 -0.15
C ASP A 20 -18.90 -17.16 0.11
N SER A 21 -18.51 -17.97 -0.88
CA SER A 21 -17.33 -18.85 -0.79
C SER A 21 -16.05 -18.06 -0.54
N LEU A 22 -15.90 -16.88 -1.15
CA LEU A 22 -14.78 -16.00 -0.88
C LEU A 22 -14.79 -15.51 0.58
N VAL A 23 -15.94 -15.09 1.09
CA VAL A 23 -16.06 -14.63 2.47
C VAL A 23 -15.75 -15.77 3.45
N GLU A 24 -16.38 -16.93 3.25
CA GLU A 24 -16.21 -18.12 4.10
C GLU A 24 -14.75 -18.57 4.16
N ALA A 25 -14.04 -18.62 3.03
CA ALA A 25 -12.64 -19.03 3.00
C ALA A 25 -11.74 -18.09 3.83
N PHE A 26 -11.94 -16.77 3.74
CA PHE A 26 -11.14 -15.79 4.48
C PHE A 26 -11.53 -15.71 5.96
N GLU A 27 -12.83 -15.80 6.28
CA GLU A 27 -13.31 -15.85 7.66
C GLU A 27 -12.87 -17.13 8.38
N GLY A 28 -12.83 -18.27 7.67
CA GLY A 28 -12.33 -19.55 8.17
C GLY A 28 -10.89 -19.49 8.67
N VAL A 29 -10.07 -18.60 8.10
CA VAL A 29 -8.69 -18.33 8.54
C VAL A 29 -8.57 -17.03 9.35
N LYS A 30 -9.64 -16.55 9.98
CA LYS A 30 -9.66 -15.40 10.92
C LYS A 30 -9.36 -14.04 10.29
N PHE A 31 -9.55 -13.90 8.97
CA PHE A 31 -9.62 -12.59 8.33
C PHE A 31 -11.04 -12.04 8.36
N THR A 32 -11.15 -10.72 8.24
CA THR A 32 -12.43 -10.03 8.04
C THR A 32 -12.36 -9.37 6.66
N PRO A 33 -12.86 -10.02 5.60
CA PRO A 33 -12.72 -9.53 4.24
C PRO A 33 -13.50 -8.22 4.04
N VAL A 34 -12.86 -7.22 3.44
CA VAL A 34 -13.48 -5.96 3.03
C VAL A 34 -13.42 -5.92 1.50
N ILE A 35 -14.52 -6.30 0.85
CA ILE A 35 -14.58 -6.53 -0.59
C ILE A 35 -15.17 -5.31 -1.29
N GLN A 36 -14.43 -4.75 -2.24
CA GLN A 36 -14.91 -3.72 -3.16
C GLN A 36 -14.98 -4.30 -4.58
N LYS A 37 -16.17 -4.23 -5.20
CA LYS A 37 -16.46 -4.83 -6.50
C LYS A 37 -16.54 -3.75 -7.58
N PHE A 38 -15.97 -4.02 -8.75
CA PHE A 38 -16.00 -3.16 -9.93
C PHE A 38 -16.35 -3.98 -11.17
N GLY A 39 -17.15 -3.40 -12.07
CA GLY A 39 -17.48 -4.05 -13.34
C GLY A 39 -16.46 -3.80 -14.46
N VAL A 40 -15.64 -2.76 -14.31
CA VAL A 40 -14.67 -2.30 -15.30
C VAL A 40 -13.45 -1.70 -14.60
N ILE A 41 -12.35 -1.55 -15.34
CA ILE A 41 -11.16 -0.84 -14.87
C ILE A 41 -11.29 0.64 -15.27
N ASP A 42 -12.02 1.41 -14.46
CA ASP A 42 -12.17 2.86 -14.60
C ASP A 42 -11.33 3.62 -13.57
N ASP A 43 -11.43 4.96 -13.56
CA ASP A 43 -10.71 5.81 -12.62
C ASP A 43 -11.03 5.47 -11.16
N SER A 44 -12.26 5.04 -10.87
CA SER A 44 -12.66 4.64 -9.50
C SER A 44 -11.95 3.37 -9.06
N ALA A 45 -11.89 2.36 -9.94
CA ALA A 45 -11.15 1.12 -9.69
C ALA A 45 -9.65 1.41 -9.52
N LYS A 46 -9.07 2.24 -10.39
CA LYS A 46 -7.67 2.65 -10.31
C LYS A 46 -7.36 3.42 -9.03
N GLU A 47 -8.21 4.35 -8.62
CA GLU A 47 -8.06 5.06 -7.35
C GLU A 47 -8.15 4.12 -6.15
N ALA A 48 -9.09 3.16 -6.17
CA ALA A 48 -9.22 2.18 -5.10
C ALA A 48 -7.96 1.33 -4.93
N ILE A 49 -7.32 0.96 -6.03
CA ILE A 49 -6.07 0.19 -6.06
C ILE A 49 -4.85 1.05 -5.67
N ASN A 50 -4.72 2.24 -6.24
CA ASN A 50 -3.48 3.04 -6.17
C ASN A 50 -3.39 3.93 -4.92
N ASN A 51 -4.54 4.32 -4.37
CA ASN A 51 -4.61 5.22 -3.21
C ASN A 51 -4.79 4.47 -1.89
N ASN A 52 -4.77 3.15 -1.90
CA ASN A 52 -4.93 2.38 -0.69
C ASN A 52 -4.01 1.16 -0.71
N TYR A 53 -3.73 0.59 0.46
CA TYR A 53 -3.18 -0.75 0.44
C TYR A 53 -4.25 -1.72 -0.01
N LEU A 54 -3.78 -2.75 -0.69
CA LEU A 54 -4.56 -3.85 -1.20
C LEU A 54 -3.92 -5.13 -0.68
N ASP A 55 -4.73 -6.09 -0.24
CA ASP A 55 -4.23 -7.40 0.20
C ASP A 55 -4.42 -8.45 -0.89
N LEU A 56 -5.56 -8.41 -1.59
CA LEU A 56 -5.88 -9.28 -2.70
C LEU A 56 -6.59 -8.51 -3.82
N LEU A 57 -6.09 -8.69 -5.05
CA LEU A 57 -6.73 -8.26 -6.28
C LEU A 57 -7.26 -9.49 -7.03
N ILE A 58 -8.53 -9.48 -7.42
CA ILE A 58 -9.16 -10.54 -8.19
C ILE A 58 -9.66 -9.95 -9.51
N ILE A 59 -9.23 -10.50 -10.64
CA ILE A 59 -9.53 -9.94 -11.96
C ILE A 59 -10.00 -11.04 -12.91
N ASP A 60 -11.11 -10.79 -13.60
CA ASP A 60 -11.49 -11.56 -14.80
C ASP A 60 -10.63 -11.11 -16.00
N CYS A 61 -9.98 -12.07 -16.67
CA CYS A 61 -9.18 -11.79 -17.87
C CYS A 61 -10.03 -11.51 -19.11
N ASN A 62 -11.34 -11.67 -19.04
CA ASN A 62 -12.27 -11.41 -20.14
C ASN A 62 -12.78 -9.96 -20.18
N LEU A 63 -12.29 -9.08 -19.31
CA LEU A 63 -12.77 -7.70 -19.22
C LEU A 63 -12.57 -6.95 -20.55
N PRO A 64 -13.63 -6.31 -21.09
CA PRO A 64 -13.55 -5.58 -22.34
C PRO A 64 -12.67 -4.32 -22.21
N GLY A 65 -11.77 -4.12 -23.17
CA GLY A 65 -10.98 -2.87 -23.30
C GLY A 65 -9.67 -2.83 -22.51
N VAL A 66 -9.30 -3.91 -21.83
CA VAL A 66 -8.02 -4.03 -21.13
C VAL A 66 -7.24 -5.19 -21.70
N ASN A 67 -6.11 -4.90 -22.34
CA ASN A 67 -5.10 -5.92 -22.55
C ASN A 67 -4.54 -6.25 -21.16
N GLY A 68 -4.83 -7.45 -20.65
CA GLY A 68 -4.50 -7.84 -19.27
C GLY A 68 -3.03 -7.57 -18.91
N ASN A 69 -2.12 -7.69 -19.88
CA ASN A 69 -0.70 -7.36 -19.73
C ASN A 69 -0.44 -5.87 -19.41
N ASP A 70 -1.09 -4.93 -20.10
CA ASP A 70 -0.83 -3.49 -19.91
C ASP A 70 -1.28 -3.02 -18.52
N PHE A 71 -2.40 -3.56 -18.03
CA PHE A 71 -2.88 -3.28 -16.67
C PHE A 71 -1.99 -3.94 -15.61
N ILE A 72 -1.48 -5.14 -15.89
CA ILE A 72 -0.49 -5.82 -15.04
C ILE A 72 0.78 -4.97 -14.91
N ASP A 73 1.30 -4.45 -16.02
CA ASP A 73 2.49 -3.61 -16.01
C ASP A 73 2.26 -2.33 -15.20
N GLU A 74 1.06 -1.72 -15.31
CA GLU A 74 0.64 -0.58 -14.49
C GLU A 74 0.59 -0.92 -12.99
N LEU A 75 0.02 -2.07 -12.61
CA LEU A 75 -0.02 -2.54 -11.22
C LEU A 75 1.37 -2.76 -10.64
N ARG A 76 2.31 -3.25 -11.46
CA ARG A 76 3.70 -3.47 -11.05
C ARG A 76 4.50 -2.19 -10.91
N ALA A 77 4.32 -1.22 -11.83
CA ALA A 77 4.93 0.10 -11.72
C ALA A 77 4.55 0.79 -10.40
N ASN A 78 3.35 0.53 -9.89
CA ASN A 78 2.86 1.07 -8.62
C ASN A 78 3.33 0.28 -7.37
N LYS A 79 4.25 -0.68 -7.50
CA LYS A 79 4.77 -1.53 -6.41
C LYS A 79 3.66 -2.23 -5.61
N CYS A 80 2.66 -2.78 -6.31
CA CYS A 80 1.60 -3.54 -5.68
C CYS A 80 2.14 -4.90 -5.17
N PHE A 81 2.25 -5.06 -3.84
CA PHE A 81 2.71 -6.29 -3.17
C PHE A 81 1.57 -7.27 -2.82
N SER A 82 0.36 -6.99 -3.28
CA SER A 82 -0.84 -7.77 -3.00
C SER A 82 -0.77 -9.16 -3.63
N HIS A 83 -1.52 -10.11 -3.06
CA HIS A 83 -1.89 -11.30 -3.81
C HIS A 83 -2.74 -10.88 -5.02
N ILE A 84 -2.54 -11.53 -6.16
CA ILE A 84 -3.34 -11.27 -7.37
C ILE A 84 -3.83 -12.61 -7.90
N ILE A 85 -5.14 -12.75 -8.08
CA ILE A 85 -5.79 -13.90 -8.70
C ILE A 85 -6.30 -13.47 -10.08
N PHE A 86 -5.83 -14.17 -11.10
CA PHE A 86 -6.39 -14.11 -12.44
C PHE A 86 -7.28 -15.31 -12.68
N TYR A 87 -8.52 -15.06 -13.10
CA TYR A 87 -9.37 -16.12 -13.59
C TYR A 87 -10.03 -15.76 -14.91
N SER A 88 -10.50 -16.78 -15.62
CA SER A 88 -11.20 -16.60 -16.88
C SER A 88 -12.08 -17.81 -17.16
N GLN A 89 -13.17 -17.58 -17.88
CA GLN A 89 -13.95 -18.65 -18.50
C GLN A 89 -13.23 -19.21 -19.75
N ASP A 90 -12.43 -18.39 -20.44
CA ASP A 90 -11.65 -18.82 -21.61
C ASP A 90 -10.21 -19.14 -21.20
N ALA A 91 -9.87 -20.43 -21.20
CA ALA A 91 -8.54 -20.91 -20.86
C ALA A 91 -7.43 -20.35 -21.75
N SER A 92 -7.74 -19.83 -22.95
CA SER A 92 -6.76 -19.21 -23.83
C SER A 92 -6.22 -17.89 -23.27
N ASN A 93 -7.07 -17.10 -22.61
CA ASN A 93 -6.68 -15.82 -21.97
C ASN A 93 -5.76 -16.04 -20.76
N LEU A 94 -5.79 -17.24 -20.17
CA LEU A 94 -4.89 -17.60 -19.06
C LEU A 94 -3.48 -17.99 -19.52
N LYS A 95 -3.28 -18.35 -20.80
CA LYS A 95 -1.98 -18.84 -21.27
C LYS A 95 -0.89 -17.77 -21.23
N LEU A 96 -1.23 -16.53 -21.61
CA LEU A 96 -0.30 -15.41 -21.59
C LEU A 96 0.10 -15.05 -20.16
N VAL A 97 -0.87 -15.03 -19.24
CA VAL A 97 -0.63 -14.77 -17.80
C VAL A 97 0.20 -15.89 -17.15
N LYS A 98 -0.02 -17.15 -17.55
CA LYS A 98 0.74 -18.31 -17.04
C LYS A 98 2.19 -18.38 -17.54
N GLN A 99 2.51 -17.74 -18.66
CA GLN A 99 3.88 -17.68 -19.18
C GLN A 99 4.75 -16.67 -18.44
N ASP A 100 4.12 -15.79 -17.65
CA ASP A 100 4.82 -14.91 -16.73
C ASP A 100 5.02 -15.65 -15.39
N ASP A 101 6.26 -16.07 -15.15
CA ASP A 101 6.70 -16.80 -13.96
C ASP A 101 6.46 -16.05 -12.63
N HIS A 102 6.03 -14.79 -12.68
CA HIS A 102 5.75 -13.96 -11.51
C HIS A 102 4.32 -14.11 -10.98
N PHE A 103 3.42 -14.83 -11.66
CA PHE A 103 2.06 -15.07 -11.18
C PHE A 103 1.86 -16.43 -10.55
N SER A 104 1.56 -16.43 -9.25
CA SER A 104 1.33 -17.67 -8.49
C SER A 104 -0.12 -18.15 -8.54
N HIS A 105 -1.08 -17.34 -9.00
CA HIS A 105 -2.52 -17.66 -8.90
C HIS A 105 -3.27 -17.34 -10.20
N VAL A 106 -3.31 -18.33 -11.10
CA VAL A 106 -4.04 -18.24 -12.38
C VAL A 106 -4.91 -19.49 -12.54
N THR A 107 -6.23 -19.32 -12.60
CA THR A 107 -7.18 -20.46 -12.57
C THR A 107 -8.35 -20.31 -13.55
N PRO A 108 -8.85 -21.39 -14.15
CA PRO A 108 -10.17 -21.37 -14.79
C PRO A 108 -11.26 -21.00 -13.78
N ARG A 109 -12.32 -20.35 -14.26
CA ARG A 109 -13.47 -19.93 -13.45
C ARG A 109 -14.06 -21.07 -12.60
N ASP A 110 -14.12 -22.29 -13.13
CA ASP A 110 -14.66 -23.47 -12.43
C ASP A 110 -13.85 -23.88 -11.19
N ASN A 111 -12.55 -23.60 -11.17
CA ASN A 111 -11.64 -23.95 -10.08
C ASN A 111 -11.38 -22.76 -9.14
N PHE A 112 -12.16 -21.70 -9.28
CA PHE A 112 -11.97 -20.47 -8.49
C PHE A 112 -12.18 -20.68 -6.98
N PRO A 113 -13.22 -21.41 -6.50
CA PRO A 113 -13.40 -21.66 -5.07
C PRO A 113 -12.20 -22.36 -4.41
N ASP A 114 -11.69 -23.43 -5.03
CA ASP A 114 -10.54 -24.18 -4.52
C ASP A 114 -9.27 -23.30 -4.45
N LEU A 115 -9.05 -22.44 -5.44
CA LEU A 115 -7.93 -21.52 -5.44
C LEU A 115 -8.06 -20.48 -4.30
N ILE A 116 -9.26 -19.98 -4.05
CA ILE A 116 -9.48 -19.01 -2.97
C ILE A 116 -9.05 -19.59 -1.62
N GLU A 117 -9.44 -20.83 -1.31
CA GLU A 117 -9.05 -21.48 -0.05
C GLU A 117 -7.52 -21.55 0.09
N GLN A 118 -6.83 -21.91 -0.99
CA GLN A 118 -5.36 -21.94 -1.03
C GLN A 118 -4.76 -20.55 -0.81
N VAL A 119 -5.31 -19.52 -1.44
CA VAL A 119 -4.83 -18.14 -1.29
C VAL A 119 -5.09 -17.63 0.13
N ALA A 120 -6.24 -17.95 0.71
CA ALA A 120 -6.58 -17.59 2.08
C ALA A 120 -5.61 -18.22 3.09
N ASP A 121 -5.31 -19.52 2.96
CA ASP A 121 -4.32 -20.20 3.81
C ASP A 121 -2.90 -19.63 3.62
N GLN A 122 -2.48 -19.37 2.39
CA GLN A 122 -1.19 -18.73 2.13
C GLN A 122 -1.09 -17.33 2.74
N ALA A 123 -2.13 -16.52 2.60
CA ALA A 123 -2.23 -15.21 3.23
C ALA A 123 -2.17 -15.36 4.75
N TYR A 124 -2.91 -16.30 5.33
CA TYR A 124 -2.89 -16.56 6.76
C TYR A 124 -1.48 -16.87 7.26
N ARG A 125 -0.76 -17.78 6.60
CA ARG A 125 0.62 -18.14 6.98
C ARG A 125 1.57 -16.95 6.89
N LYS A 126 1.48 -16.12 5.84
CA LYS A 126 2.32 -14.94 5.67
C LYS A 126 2.03 -13.87 6.72
N TYR A 127 0.77 -13.51 6.91
CA TYR A 127 0.40 -12.40 7.78
C TYR A 127 0.47 -12.74 9.27
N ASN A 128 0.47 -14.03 9.65
CA ASN A 128 0.79 -14.45 11.00
C ASN A 128 2.29 -14.58 11.26
N HIS A 129 3.15 -14.48 10.24
CA HIS A 129 4.58 -14.54 10.42
C HIS A 129 5.12 -13.13 10.76
N PRO A 130 5.59 -12.87 11.99
CA PRO A 130 5.87 -11.49 12.40
C PRO A 130 7.02 -10.86 11.61
N SER A 131 8.03 -11.65 11.20
CA SER A 131 9.11 -11.13 10.35
C SER A 131 8.63 -10.71 8.95
N PHE A 132 7.61 -11.40 8.40
CA PHE A 132 7.02 -11.02 7.12
C PHE A 132 6.28 -9.70 7.26
N MET A 133 5.42 -9.59 8.27
CA MET A 133 4.67 -8.36 8.55
C MET A 133 5.56 -7.16 8.85
N ARG A 134 6.64 -7.38 9.61
CA ARG A 134 7.67 -6.36 9.84
C ARG A 134 8.33 -5.93 8.54
N GLY A 135 8.75 -6.88 7.68
CA GLY A 135 9.33 -6.58 6.39
C GLY A 135 8.40 -5.78 5.48
N LEU A 136 7.13 -6.20 5.40
CA LEU A 136 6.09 -5.52 4.63
C LEU A 136 5.91 -4.07 5.08
N LEU A 137 5.69 -3.83 6.38
CA LEU A 137 5.54 -2.47 6.89
C LEU A 137 6.79 -1.60 6.71
N LEU A 138 7.98 -2.16 6.94
CA LEU A 138 9.23 -1.43 6.72
C LEU A 138 9.38 -1.00 5.26
N SER A 139 9.02 -1.87 4.30
CA SER A 139 9.01 -1.50 2.89
C SER A 139 8.02 -0.37 2.59
N GLU A 140 6.82 -0.41 3.18
CA GLU A 140 5.83 0.65 2.99
C GLU A 140 6.26 2.00 3.60
N PHE A 141 6.96 1.97 4.74
CA PHE A 141 7.58 3.18 5.33
C PHE A 141 8.67 3.75 4.43
N ILE A 142 9.53 2.90 3.85
CA ILE A 142 10.60 3.32 2.92
C ILE A 142 9.99 4.00 1.70
N ASP A 143 8.91 3.45 1.14
CA ASP A 143 8.21 4.08 0.01
C ASP A 143 7.62 5.45 0.37
N LEU A 144 7.03 5.59 1.57
CA LEU A 144 6.53 6.89 2.04
C LEU A 144 7.66 7.89 2.22
N GLU A 145 8.80 7.46 2.75
CA GLU A 145 9.99 8.30 2.90
C GLU A 145 10.55 8.71 1.54
N SER A 146 10.56 7.83 0.55
CA SER A 146 10.94 8.16 -0.83
C SER A 146 10.03 9.24 -1.44
N LEU A 147 8.72 9.21 -1.16
CA LEU A 147 7.81 10.28 -1.61
C LEU A 147 8.12 11.63 -0.93
N LEU A 148 8.54 11.63 0.33
CA LEU A 148 9.02 12.86 0.98
C LEU A 148 10.30 13.36 0.31
N ASP A 149 11.21 12.46 -0.07
CA ASP A 149 12.43 12.83 -0.79
C ASP A 149 12.12 13.44 -2.14
N ASP A 150 11.14 12.89 -2.87
CA ASP A 150 10.67 13.44 -4.15
C ASP A 150 10.11 14.86 -3.95
N LEU A 151 9.22 15.05 -2.96
CA LEU A 151 8.65 16.36 -2.63
C LEU A 151 9.73 17.39 -2.28
N ILE A 152 10.70 17.01 -1.44
CA ILE A 152 11.77 17.91 -1.01
C ILE A 152 12.70 18.24 -2.18
N SER A 153 13.06 17.25 -3.00
CA SER A 153 13.98 17.41 -4.12
C SER A 153 13.43 18.36 -5.20
N GLN A 154 12.10 18.41 -5.37
CA GLN A 154 11.45 19.36 -6.28
C GLN A 154 11.69 20.83 -5.90
N CYS A 155 11.94 21.13 -4.62
CA CYS A 155 12.28 22.49 -4.18
C CYS A 155 13.62 23.00 -4.72
N PHE A 156 14.49 22.11 -5.21
CA PHE A 156 15.84 22.40 -5.68
C PHE A 156 15.97 22.25 -7.20
N LYS A 157 15.20 23.06 -7.95
CA LYS A 157 15.18 23.11 -9.43
C LYS A 157 16.59 22.91 -10.06
N ASN A 158 16.67 22.18 -11.17
CA ASN A 158 17.89 21.82 -11.92
C ASN A 158 18.97 21.03 -11.15
N GLU A 159 18.92 21.03 -9.82
CA GLU A 159 19.87 20.36 -8.93
C GLU A 159 19.21 19.21 -8.14
N SER A 160 17.96 18.84 -8.44
CA SER A 160 17.20 17.82 -7.70
C SER A 160 17.96 16.49 -7.58
N SER A 161 18.57 16.02 -8.68
CA SER A 161 19.37 14.79 -8.68
C SER A 161 20.62 14.93 -7.80
N TYR A 162 21.35 16.05 -7.94
CA TYR A 162 22.55 16.30 -7.14
C TYR A 162 22.23 16.44 -5.64
N PHE A 163 21.16 17.16 -5.29
CA PHE A 163 20.69 17.30 -3.91
C PHE A 163 20.29 15.95 -3.33
N ARG A 164 19.53 15.14 -4.08
CA ARG A 164 19.12 13.81 -3.64
C ARG A 164 20.33 12.91 -3.40
N GLU A 165 21.28 12.86 -4.35
CA GLU A 165 22.44 11.99 -4.23
C GLU A 165 23.43 12.45 -3.15
N THR A 166 23.62 13.76 -2.98
CA THR A 166 24.69 14.30 -2.15
C THR A 166 24.24 14.65 -0.74
N ILE A 167 23.01 15.16 -0.59
CA ILE A 167 22.48 15.62 0.70
C ILE A 167 21.54 14.58 1.31
N ILE A 168 20.58 14.05 0.55
CA ILE A 168 19.64 13.06 1.07
C ILE A 168 20.32 11.71 1.26
N ASN A 169 20.98 11.20 0.22
CA ASN A 169 21.53 9.84 0.23
C ASN A 169 22.91 9.77 0.91
N LYS A 170 23.79 10.76 0.66
CA LYS A 170 25.17 10.80 1.21
C LYS A 170 25.33 11.64 2.49
N GLY A 171 24.38 12.52 2.82
CA GLY A 171 24.49 13.46 3.94
C GLY A 171 24.46 12.86 5.35
N GLY A 172 24.38 11.53 5.50
CA GLY A 172 24.39 10.85 6.80
C GLY A 172 23.15 11.12 7.66
N GLU A 173 23.28 10.96 8.99
CA GLU A 173 22.21 11.12 10.00
C GLU A 173 21.44 12.45 9.95
N SER A 174 22.00 13.46 9.27
CA SER A 174 21.48 14.83 9.26
C SER A 174 20.15 15.00 8.51
N PHE A 175 19.84 14.15 7.53
CA PHE A 175 18.58 14.19 6.77
C PHE A 175 17.58 13.08 7.16
N SER A 176 17.46 12.80 8.46
CA SER A 176 16.51 11.82 9.01
C SER A 176 15.04 12.11 8.63
N LEU A 177 14.17 11.10 8.74
CA LEU A 177 12.71 11.25 8.57
C LEU A 177 12.12 12.40 9.41
N GLY A 178 12.62 12.61 10.63
CA GLY A 178 12.20 13.72 11.48
C GLY A 178 12.62 15.09 10.91
N THR A 179 13.81 15.18 10.33
CA THR A 179 14.28 16.40 9.63
C THR A 179 13.45 16.65 8.38
N LYS A 180 13.19 15.61 7.56
CA LYS A 180 12.32 15.69 6.37
C LYS A 180 10.93 16.23 6.73
N LEU A 181 10.33 15.72 7.81
CA LEU A 181 9.03 16.19 8.29
C LEU A 181 9.06 17.68 8.68
N LYS A 182 10.10 18.13 9.38
CA LYS A 182 10.23 19.56 9.75
C LYS A 182 10.29 20.45 8.50
N PHE A 183 11.05 20.02 7.49
CA PHE A 183 11.13 20.74 6.22
C PHE A 183 9.76 20.82 5.53
N VAL A 184 9.08 19.69 5.35
CA VAL A 184 7.76 19.64 4.70
C VAL A 184 6.72 20.44 5.48
N ALA A 185 6.72 20.36 6.81
CA ALA A 185 5.82 21.15 7.65
C ALA A 185 6.05 22.66 7.47
N ARG A 186 7.32 23.08 7.34
CA ARG A 186 7.67 24.48 7.08
C ARG A 186 7.23 24.91 5.68
N LEU A 187 7.51 24.09 4.66
CA LEU A 187 7.08 24.31 3.28
C LEU A 187 5.56 24.53 3.19
N VAL A 188 4.77 23.63 3.81
CA VAL A 188 3.31 23.75 3.84
C VAL A 188 2.87 25.03 4.56
N LYS A 189 3.47 25.33 5.71
CA LYS A 189 3.15 26.53 6.49
C LYS A 189 3.40 27.82 5.69
N ASP A 190 4.58 27.93 5.09
CA ASP A 190 4.97 29.12 4.33
C ASP A 190 4.11 29.26 3.06
N SER A 191 3.79 28.15 2.39
CA SER A 191 2.88 28.12 1.22
C SER A 191 1.48 28.62 1.57
N LYS A 192 0.92 28.23 2.72
CA LYS A 192 -0.39 28.71 3.19
C LYS A 192 -0.42 30.22 3.46
N ALA A 193 0.72 30.82 3.80
CA ALA A 193 0.79 32.25 4.11
C ALA A 193 0.81 33.14 2.85
N MET A 194 1.01 32.55 1.66
CA MET A 194 1.16 33.32 0.41
C MET A 194 -0.15 33.61 -0.33
N ASN A 195 -1.09 32.65 -0.38
CA ASN A 195 -2.33 32.78 -1.15
C ASN A 195 -3.46 31.97 -0.49
N GLU A 196 -4.65 32.58 -0.37
CA GLU A 196 -5.85 31.93 0.19
C GLU A 196 -6.34 30.72 -0.63
N GLU A 197 -6.17 30.72 -1.96
CA GLU A 197 -6.48 29.56 -2.81
C GLU A 197 -5.55 28.37 -2.51
N ILE A 198 -4.25 28.63 -2.39
CA ILE A 198 -3.25 27.62 -1.99
C ILE A 198 -3.55 27.13 -0.58
N ARG A 199 -3.93 28.04 0.33
CA ARG A 199 -4.32 27.69 1.69
C ARG A 199 -5.50 26.73 1.73
N ALA A 200 -6.59 27.03 1.02
CA ALA A 200 -7.77 26.18 0.94
C ALA A 200 -7.43 24.80 0.34
N SER A 201 -6.60 24.75 -0.70
CA SER A 201 -6.12 23.50 -1.29
C SER A 201 -5.32 22.66 -0.28
N LEU A 202 -4.36 23.28 0.42
CA LEU A 202 -3.53 22.61 1.41
C LEU A 202 -4.30 22.17 2.66
N ASP A 203 -5.31 22.92 3.07
CA ASP A 203 -6.23 22.53 4.15
C ASP A 203 -7.07 21.31 3.73
N ASN A 204 -7.52 21.25 2.47
CA ASN A 204 -8.20 20.07 1.90
C ASN A 204 -7.30 18.84 1.74
N ILE A 205 -5.97 19.00 1.70
CA ILE A 205 -5.05 17.86 1.77
C ILE A 205 -4.98 17.31 3.20
N GLY A 206 -5.12 18.17 4.22
CA GLY A 206 -5.16 17.74 5.62
C GLY A 206 -3.86 17.11 6.12
N PHE A 207 -2.72 17.47 5.53
CA PHE A 207 -1.41 17.06 6.02
C PHE A 207 -1.05 17.85 7.29
N THR A 208 -0.75 17.15 8.39
CA THR A 208 -0.31 17.76 9.64
C THR A 208 0.94 17.09 10.18
N SER A 209 1.88 17.89 10.70
CA SER A 209 3.13 17.37 11.26
C SER A 209 2.92 16.57 12.55
N SER A 210 1.96 16.97 13.38
CA SER A 210 1.57 16.25 14.59
C SER A 210 1.00 14.87 14.25
N GLY A 211 0.08 14.82 13.28
CA GLY A 211 -0.49 13.57 12.81
C GLY A 211 0.54 12.64 12.19
N PHE A 212 1.48 13.17 11.39
CA PHE A 212 2.55 12.37 10.80
C PHE A 212 3.49 11.83 11.88
N SER A 213 3.85 12.66 12.86
CA SER A 213 4.74 12.24 13.96
C SER A 213 4.13 11.09 14.77
N ASP A 214 2.85 11.21 15.12
CA ASP A 214 2.15 10.21 15.92
C ASP A 214 1.84 8.92 15.12
N LYS A 215 1.28 9.06 13.91
CA LYS A 215 0.79 7.91 13.14
C LYS A 215 1.88 7.21 12.34
N ILE A 216 2.95 7.91 11.94
CA ILE A 216 4.02 7.37 11.10
C ILE A 216 5.32 7.22 11.90
N ILE A 217 5.90 8.32 12.39
CA ILE A 217 7.24 8.27 13.01
C ILE A 217 7.25 7.37 14.25
N LYS A 218 6.27 7.53 15.15
CA LYS A 218 6.18 6.71 16.36
C LYS A 218 6.07 5.22 16.02
N ARG A 219 5.15 4.86 15.13
CA ARG A 219 4.93 3.45 14.72
C ARG A 219 6.14 2.85 14.01
N ARG A 220 6.79 3.61 13.12
CA ARG A 220 8.02 3.20 12.47
C ARG A 220 9.12 2.91 13.48
N ASN A 221 9.30 3.78 14.47
CA ASN A 221 10.34 3.59 15.50
C ASN A 221 10.03 2.40 16.41
N ILE A 222 8.78 2.24 16.84
CA ILE A 222 8.32 1.04 17.57
C ILE A 222 8.69 -0.23 16.80
N LEU A 223 8.39 -0.28 15.49
CA LEU A 223 8.62 -1.46 14.67
C LEU A 223 10.10 -1.70 14.33
N ALA A 224 10.86 -0.62 14.08
CA ALA A 224 12.29 -0.70 13.77
C ALA A 224 13.07 -1.33 14.93
N HIS A 225 12.67 -1.03 16.16
CA HIS A 225 13.25 -1.54 17.40
C HIS A 225 12.46 -2.70 18.02
N ALA A 226 11.59 -3.34 17.23
CA ALA A 226 10.93 -4.57 17.62
C ALA A 226 11.84 -5.77 17.32
N HIS A 227 11.86 -6.73 18.24
CA HIS A 227 12.61 -7.97 18.13
C HIS A 227 11.67 -9.17 18.24
N PRO A 228 11.94 -10.27 17.51
CA PRO A 228 11.14 -11.48 17.63
C PRO A 228 11.38 -12.15 18.98
N LEU A 229 10.30 -12.61 19.61
CA LEU A 229 10.32 -13.52 20.74
C LEU A 229 9.81 -14.87 20.27
N TYR A 230 10.48 -15.93 20.73
CA TYR A 230 10.15 -17.31 20.41
C TYR A 230 9.61 -17.97 21.66
N ASP A 231 8.40 -18.48 21.58
CA ASP A 231 7.83 -19.37 22.58
C ASP A 231 8.28 -20.79 22.26
N ASN A 232 9.13 -21.37 23.13
CA ASN A 232 9.70 -22.70 22.95
C ASN A 232 8.67 -23.82 23.14
N ASP A 233 7.58 -23.57 23.85
CA ASP A 233 6.55 -24.57 24.16
C ASP A 233 5.51 -24.64 23.05
N THR A 234 5.14 -23.49 22.48
CA THR A 234 4.11 -23.41 21.42
C THR A 234 4.69 -23.26 20.00
N GLY A 235 5.98 -22.96 19.86
CA GLY A 235 6.63 -22.61 18.59
C GLY A 235 6.16 -21.26 18.01
N LYS A 236 5.37 -20.49 18.76
CA LYS A 236 4.81 -19.21 18.32
C LYS A 236 5.88 -18.13 18.34
N ILE A 237 5.90 -17.33 17.28
CA ILE A 237 6.75 -16.13 17.18
C ILE A 237 5.88 -14.90 17.44
N THR A 238 6.32 -14.00 18.29
CA THR A 238 5.69 -12.68 18.51
C THR A 238 6.72 -11.57 18.36
N LEU A 239 6.29 -10.33 18.17
CA LEU A 239 7.19 -9.16 18.23
C LEU A 239 7.06 -8.50 19.59
N LYS A 240 8.20 -8.06 20.13
CA LYS A 240 8.24 -7.19 21.31
C LYS A 240 9.04 -5.94 20.99
N SER A 241 8.45 -4.79 21.27
CA SER A 241 9.10 -3.48 21.12
C SER A 241 10.04 -3.21 22.29
N ALA A 242 11.16 -2.55 22.01
CA ALA A 242 12.10 -2.10 23.04
C ALA A 242 11.67 -0.79 23.73
N PHE A 243 10.70 -0.05 23.18
CA PHE A 243 10.32 1.28 23.66
C PHE A 243 8.98 1.34 24.40
N ASP A 244 7.98 0.67 23.87
CA ASP A 244 6.59 0.76 24.33
C ASP A 244 6.02 -0.66 24.42
N ASP A 245 5.14 -0.91 25.39
CA ASP A 245 4.37 -2.16 25.43
C ASP A 245 3.28 -2.10 24.35
N VAL A 246 3.58 -2.67 23.19
CA VAL A 246 2.72 -2.67 22.01
C VAL A 246 2.42 -4.11 21.64
N ASP A 247 1.13 -4.42 21.58
CA ASP A 247 0.67 -5.69 21.04
C ASP A 247 0.62 -5.60 19.51
N PHE A 248 1.53 -6.32 18.85
CA PHE A 248 1.62 -6.40 17.39
C PHE A 248 0.55 -7.33 16.82
N THR A 249 -0.71 -6.94 17.00
CA THR A 249 -1.86 -7.67 16.47
C THR A 249 -2.06 -7.38 14.98
N GLY A 250 -2.82 -8.25 14.29
CA GLY A 250 -3.23 -7.99 12.91
C GLY A 250 -3.94 -6.64 12.73
N ASP A 251 -4.70 -6.19 13.72
CA ASP A 251 -5.38 -4.90 13.67
C ASP A 251 -4.40 -3.73 13.81
N TRP A 252 -3.36 -3.87 14.64
CA TRP A 252 -2.27 -2.89 14.71
C TRP A 252 -1.56 -2.76 13.36
N PHE A 253 -1.28 -3.89 12.69
CA PHE A 253 -0.69 -3.89 11.35
C PHE A 253 -1.60 -3.21 10.33
N PHE A 254 -2.88 -3.61 10.28
CA PHE A 254 -3.89 -3.02 9.39
C PHE A 254 -4.00 -1.49 9.55
N GLU A 255 -4.09 -1.03 10.80
CA GLU A 255 -4.20 0.38 11.12
C GLU A 255 -2.94 1.15 10.70
N THR A 256 -1.75 0.57 10.94
CA THR A 256 -0.48 1.17 10.54
C THR A 256 -0.40 1.33 9.02
N ARG A 257 -0.77 0.29 8.26
CA ARG A 257 -0.83 0.36 6.79
C ARG A 257 -1.80 1.42 6.30
N SER A 258 -2.97 1.50 6.94
CA SER A 258 -3.98 2.52 6.64
C SER A 258 -3.43 3.93 6.82
N TYR A 259 -2.68 4.19 7.90
CA TYR A 259 -2.02 5.47 8.11
C TYR A 259 -0.92 5.75 7.08
N ILE A 260 -0.09 4.76 6.75
CA ILE A 260 0.96 4.94 5.75
C ILE A 260 0.35 5.37 4.42
N HIS A 261 -0.70 4.67 3.94
CA HIS A 261 -1.33 4.98 2.67
C HIS A 261 -2.08 6.31 2.67
N ASP A 262 -2.77 6.66 3.76
CA ASP A 262 -3.34 8.01 3.95
C ASP A 262 -2.27 9.10 3.78
N TYR A 263 -1.11 8.94 4.43
CA TYR A 263 -0.02 9.91 4.29
C TYR A 263 0.69 9.86 2.93
N LYS A 264 0.81 8.69 2.29
CA LYS A 264 1.31 8.59 0.90
C LYS A 264 0.43 9.43 -0.04
N ASN A 265 -0.89 9.32 0.08
CA ASN A 265 -1.82 10.11 -0.74
C ASN A 265 -1.70 11.60 -0.46
N LYS A 266 -1.59 11.99 0.81
CA LYS A 266 -1.37 13.39 1.19
C LYS A 266 -0.09 13.94 0.57
N VAL A 267 1.01 13.19 0.64
CA VAL A 267 2.29 13.60 0.05
C VAL A 267 2.21 13.66 -1.48
N LYS A 268 1.59 12.67 -2.14
CA LYS A 268 1.34 12.71 -3.60
C LYS A 268 0.55 13.96 -4.02
N ARG A 269 -0.47 14.34 -3.24
CA ARG A 269 -1.25 15.57 -3.48
C ARG A 269 -0.42 16.84 -3.25
N LEU A 270 0.47 16.85 -2.25
CA LEU A 270 1.41 17.96 -2.03
C LEU A 270 2.39 18.09 -3.19
N ILE A 271 2.93 16.98 -3.69
CA ILE A 271 3.79 16.94 -4.88
C ILE A 271 3.07 17.55 -6.08
N SER A 272 1.83 17.12 -6.32
CA SER A 272 1.00 17.60 -7.44
C SER A 272 0.54 19.06 -7.30
N SER A 273 0.76 19.69 -6.14
CA SER A 273 0.42 21.09 -5.90
C SER A 273 1.57 22.04 -6.25
N ASP A 274 2.68 21.53 -6.78
CA ASP A 274 3.85 22.30 -7.24
C ASP A 274 4.34 23.33 -6.22
N LEU A 275 4.34 22.97 -4.92
CA LEU A 275 4.70 23.87 -3.82
C LEU A 275 6.13 24.43 -3.92
N PHE A 276 6.98 23.85 -4.76
CA PHE A 276 8.32 24.37 -5.01
C PHE A 276 8.31 25.71 -5.76
N ILE A 277 7.29 25.99 -6.57
CA ILE A 277 7.14 27.28 -7.27
C ILE A 277 7.06 28.43 -6.26
N ILE A 278 6.52 28.15 -5.07
CA ILE A 278 6.39 29.10 -3.96
C ILE A 278 7.74 29.38 -3.28
N VAL A 279 8.60 28.37 -3.14
CA VAL A 279 9.90 28.52 -2.47
C VAL A 279 11.00 29.03 -3.40
N ASN A 280 10.89 28.75 -4.69
CA ASN A 280 11.82 29.19 -5.73
C ASN A 280 11.02 29.73 -6.94
N PRO A 281 10.38 30.90 -6.84
CA PRO A 281 9.64 31.51 -7.95
C PRO A 281 10.53 31.77 -9.18
#